data_AF-A0A963GII3-F1
#
_entry.id   AF-A0A963GII3-F1
#
_cell.length_a   1.000
_cell.length_b   1.000
_cell.length_c   1.000
_cell.angle_alpha   90.00
_cell.angle_beta   90.00
_cell.angle_gamma   90.00
#
_symmetry.space_group_name_H-M   'P 1'
#
loop_
_entity.id
_entity.type
_entity.pdbx_description
1 polymer ?
#
loop_
_entity_poly.entity_id
_entity_poly.type
_entity_poly.pdbx_seq_one_letter_code
_entity_poly.pdbx_strand_id
1 'polypeptide(L)'
;MTAFDYCLLLLLAVTAGLGFWRGLVSEVLSLVAWVVAIVVARTYSGEVARWLTAIDHPAGRQVLAFVLVVIFVLLLAGLVRWLLRALLKAVGLGAADRVLGASFGFIKGLAIAFLVVLAGGLLGVSQASWWRQATFSPMLETAVLAARPWLPDAVAKRVRFD
;
A
#
# COMPACT_ATOMS: atom_id res chain seq x y z
N MET A 1 22.91 16.28 -3.12
CA MET A 1 21.85 15.52 -2.43
C MET A 1 20.93 16.50 -1.74
N THR A 2 19.75 16.73 -2.29
CA THR A 2 18.76 17.68 -1.74
C THR A 2 17.92 17.00 -0.66
N ALA A 3 17.04 17.77 0.01
CA ALA A 3 16.07 17.22 0.96
C ALA A 3 15.20 16.10 0.35
N PHE A 4 14.89 16.19 -0.95
CA PHE A 4 14.15 15.15 -1.67
C PHE A 4 14.91 13.81 -1.68
N ASP A 5 16.21 13.83 -1.96
CA ASP A 5 17.04 12.62 -2.01
C ASP A 5 17.08 11.93 -0.64
N TYR A 6 17.24 12.69 0.44
CA TYR A 6 17.21 12.15 1.81
C TYR A 6 15.85 11.57 2.17
N CYS A 7 14.75 12.25 1.82
CA CYS A 7 13.40 11.74 2.04
C CYS A 7 13.16 10.44 1.27
N LEU A 8 13.61 10.34 0.02
CA LEU A 8 13.48 9.14 -0.80
C LEU A 8 14.29 7.97 -0.21
N LEU A 9 15.55 8.20 0.15
CA LEU A 9 16.40 7.17 0.77
C LEU A 9 15.82 6.70 2.11
N LEU A 10 15.32 7.63 2.92
CA LEU A 10 14.65 7.30 4.18
C LEU A 10 13.39 6.48 3.93
N LEU A 11 12.56 6.85 2.96
CA LEU A 11 11.36 6.10 2.58
C LEU A 11 11.72 4.66 2.17
N LEU A 12 12.71 4.49 1.31
CA LEU A 12 13.16 3.17 0.86
C LEU A 12 13.75 2.34 2.00
N ALA A 13 14.58 2.95 2.85
CA ALA A 13 15.17 2.28 4.01
C ALA A 13 14.10 1.84 5.03
N VAL A 14 13.14 2.72 5.33
CA VAL A 14 12.03 2.42 6.26
C VAL A 14 11.14 1.33 5.69
N THR A 15 10.75 1.41 4.42
CA THR A 15 9.86 0.40 3.81
C THR A 15 10.54 -0.96 3.67
N ALA A 16 11.81 -1.01 3.29
CA ALA A 16 12.61 -2.23 3.28
C ALA A 16 12.81 -2.79 4.71
N GLY A 17 13.13 -1.94 5.69
CA GLY A 17 13.30 -2.36 7.09
C GLY A 17 12.01 -2.89 7.72
N LEU A 18 10.87 -2.24 7.45
CA LEU A 18 9.55 -2.73 7.84
C LEU A 18 9.22 -4.06 7.15
N GLY A 19 9.56 -4.21 5.87
CA GLY A 19 9.45 -5.46 5.13
C GLY A 19 10.29 -6.57 5.74
N PHE A 20 11.52 -6.26 6.14
CA PHE A 20 12.41 -7.20 6.83
C PHE A 20 11.85 -7.65 8.18
N TRP A 21 11.36 -6.71 9.01
CA TRP A 21 10.78 -7.06 10.31
C TRP A 21 9.47 -7.85 10.18
N ARG A 22 8.64 -7.51 9.20
CA ARG A 22 7.34 -8.17 9.00
C ARG A 22 7.48 -9.51 8.29
N GLY A 23 8.44 -9.66 7.37
CA GLY A 23 8.58 -10.81 6.49
C GLY A 23 7.64 -10.77 5.28
N LEU A 24 8.02 -11.47 4.21
CA LEU A 24 7.29 -11.53 2.93
C LEU A 24 5.86 -12.04 3.13
N VAL A 25 5.71 -13.17 3.82
CA VAL A 25 4.40 -13.80 4.04
C VAL A 25 3.46 -12.84 4.72
N SER A 26 3.94 -12.07 5.69
CA SER A 26 3.12 -11.04 6.31
C SER A 26 2.75 -9.93 5.34
N GLU A 27 3.70 -9.37 4.61
CA GLU A 27 3.43 -8.30 3.63
C GLU A 27 2.33 -8.73 2.64
N VAL A 28 2.50 -9.89 2.00
CA VAL A 28 1.58 -10.44 1.01
C VAL A 28 0.22 -10.74 1.64
N LEU A 29 0.18 -11.43 2.79
CA LEU A 29 -1.10 -11.72 3.45
C LEU A 29 -1.83 -10.46 3.88
N SER A 30 -1.17 -9.34 4.20
CA SER A 30 -1.90 -8.08 4.47
C SER A 30 -2.59 -7.54 3.24
N LEU A 31 -1.94 -7.57 2.08
CA LEU A 31 -2.53 -7.07 0.85
C LEU A 31 -3.72 -7.95 0.44
N VAL A 32 -3.53 -9.27 0.46
CA VAL A 32 -4.60 -10.23 0.16
C VAL A 32 -5.75 -10.09 1.17
N ALA A 33 -5.46 -9.98 2.46
CA ALA A 33 -6.49 -9.84 3.50
C ALA A 33 -7.34 -8.59 3.30
N TRP A 34 -6.75 -7.46 2.93
CA TRP A 34 -7.50 -6.23 2.64
C TRP A 34 -8.42 -6.39 1.43
N VAL A 35 -7.93 -6.99 0.34
CA VAL A 35 -8.74 -7.25 -0.86
C VAL A 35 -9.90 -8.17 -0.51
N VAL A 36 -9.63 -9.30 0.16
CA VAL A 36 -10.65 -10.26 0.58
C VAL A 36 -11.65 -9.61 1.54
N ALA A 37 -11.18 -8.83 2.53
CA ALA A 37 -12.05 -8.15 3.48
C ALA A 37 -13.01 -7.19 2.78
N ILE A 38 -12.54 -6.40 1.81
CA ILE A 38 -13.40 -5.49 1.04
C ILE A 38 -14.40 -6.25 0.17
N VAL A 39 -13.97 -7.32 -0.52
CA VAL A 39 -14.85 -8.13 -1.36
C VAL A 39 -15.94 -8.79 -0.52
N VAL A 40 -15.56 -9.44 0.59
CA VAL A 40 -16.49 -10.10 1.52
C VAL A 40 -17.42 -9.06 2.16
N ALA A 41 -16.91 -7.92 2.61
CA ALA A 41 -17.75 -6.86 3.18
C ALA A 41 -18.74 -6.29 2.16
N ARG A 42 -18.33 -6.11 0.90
CA ARG A 42 -19.24 -5.66 -0.16
C ARG A 42 -20.38 -6.64 -0.38
N THR A 43 -20.08 -7.95 -0.35
CA THR A 43 -21.07 -9.00 -0.61
C THR A 43 -22.00 -9.24 0.58
N TYR A 44 -21.46 -9.31 1.81
CA TYR A 44 -22.20 -9.78 2.99
C TYR A 44 -22.65 -8.67 3.95
N SER A 45 -22.23 -7.41 3.75
CA SER A 45 -22.67 -6.29 4.62
C SER A 45 -24.19 -6.13 4.66
N GLY A 46 -24.90 -6.41 3.56
CA GLY A 46 -26.36 -6.34 3.52
C GLY A 46 -27.05 -7.37 4.41
N GLU A 47 -26.48 -8.56 4.56
CA GLU A 47 -27.01 -9.60 5.46
C GLU A 47 -26.74 -9.23 6.91
N VAL A 48 -25.51 -8.82 7.22
CA VAL A 48 -25.12 -8.39 8.57
C VAL A 48 -25.92 -7.15 9.01
N ALA A 49 -26.22 -6.23 8.09
CA ALA A 49 -27.06 -5.07 8.36
C ALA A 49 -28.47 -5.45 8.84
N ARG A 50 -29.02 -6.61 8.45
CA ARG A 50 -30.35 -7.05 8.92
C ARG A 50 -30.35 -7.42 10.40
N TRP A 51 -29.21 -7.84 10.95
CA TRP A 51 -29.08 -8.17 12.36
C TRP A 51 -28.89 -6.94 13.25
N LEU A 52 -28.51 -5.80 12.66
CA LEU A 52 -28.30 -4.52 13.34
C LEU A 52 -29.61 -3.73 13.51
N THR A 53 -30.60 -4.34 14.16
CA THR A 53 -31.94 -3.76 14.34
C THR A 53 -31.95 -2.52 15.24
N ALA A 54 -30.96 -2.36 16.12
CA ALA A 54 -30.83 -1.23 17.03
C ALA A 54 -30.42 0.10 16.39
N ILE A 55 -30.05 0.11 15.09
CA ILE A 55 -29.63 1.34 14.39
C ILE A 55 -30.72 1.80 13.44
N ASP A 56 -31.46 2.85 13.77
CA ASP A 56 -32.59 3.31 12.95
C ASP A 56 -32.17 3.89 11.59
N HIS A 57 -30.99 4.53 11.50
CA HIS A 57 -30.54 5.16 10.27
C HIS A 57 -30.04 4.12 9.25
N PRO A 58 -30.69 3.95 8.08
CA PRO A 58 -30.39 2.86 7.14
C PRO A 58 -28.97 2.94 6.56
N ALA A 59 -28.51 4.14 6.17
CA ALA A 59 -27.13 4.32 5.69
C ALA A 59 -26.08 4.01 6.77
N GLY A 60 -26.27 4.50 8.01
CA GLY A 60 -25.37 4.22 9.13
C GLY A 60 -25.29 2.73 9.46
N ARG A 61 -26.44 2.03 9.41
CA ARG A 61 -26.51 0.57 9.61
C ARG A 61 -25.68 -0.19 8.57
N GLN A 62 -25.81 0.18 7.29
CA GLN A 62 -25.06 -0.45 6.21
C GLN A 62 -23.55 -0.22 6.35
N VAL A 63 -23.14 1.01 6.67
CA VAL A 63 -21.73 1.35 6.88
C VAL A 63 -21.15 0.58 8.07
N LEU A 64 -21.89 0.50 9.19
CA LEU A 64 -21.42 -0.25 10.35
C LEU A 64 -21.29 -1.74 10.03
N ALA A 65 -22.27 -2.33 9.35
CA ALA A 65 -22.22 -3.72 8.91
C ALA A 65 -20.99 -4.01 8.04
N PHE A 66 -20.71 -3.12 7.07
CA PHE A 66 -19.52 -3.21 6.24
C PHE A 66 -18.23 -3.19 7.07
N VAL A 67 -18.09 -2.23 7.99
CA VAL A 67 -16.93 -2.11 8.87
C VAL A 67 -16.75 -3.36 9.75
N LEU A 68 -17.84 -3.88 10.31
CA LEU A 68 -17.80 -5.10 11.13
C LEU A 68 -17.31 -6.31 10.32
N VAL A 69 -17.80 -6.49 9.09
CA VAL A 69 -17.33 -7.58 8.23
C VAL A 69 -15.85 -7.41 7.88
N VAL A 70 -15.41 -6.20 7.53
CA VAL A 70 -13.98 -5.93 7.27
C VAL A 70 -13.13 -6.31 8.48
N ILE A 71 -13.48 -5.83 9.68
CA ILE A 71 -12.75 -6.14 10.92
C ILE A 71 -12.71 -7.64 11.16
N PHE A 72 -13.85 -8.32 11.05
CA PHE A 72 -13.93 -9.77 11.24
C PHE A 72 -13.00 -10.54 10.30
N VAL A 73 -13.02 -10.22 9.01
CA VAL A 73 -12.14 -10.88 8.02
C VAL A 73 -10.67 -10.58 8.30
N LEU A 74 -10.32 -9.34 8.65
CA LEU A 74 -8.94 -8.98 9.00
C LEU A 74 -8.45 -9.70 10.25
N LEU A 75 -9.29 -9.91 11.25
CA LEU A 75 -8.96 -10.70 12.44
C LEU A 75 -8.68 -12.16 12.09
N LEU A 76 -9.53 -12.79 11.27
CA LEU A 76 -9.32 -14.16 10.79
C LEU A 76 -8.01 -14.27 9.97
N ALA A 77 -7.77 -13.32 9.07
CA ALA A 77 -6.53 -13.28 8.31
C ALA A 77 -5.30 -13.05 9.21
N GLY A 78 -5.46 -12.32 10.33
CA GLY A 78 -4.45 -12.18 11.38
C GLY A 78 -4.08 -13.52 12.01
N LEU A 79 -5.07 -14.35 12.33
CA LEU A 79 -4.87 -15.70 12.86
C LEU A 79 -4.14 -16.60 11.86
N VAL A 80 -4.57 -16.61 10.59
CA VAL A 80 -3.91 -17.35 9.51
C VAL A 80 -2.46 -16.91 9.36
N ARG A 81 -2.21 -15.60 9.37
CA ARG A 81 -0.86 -15.04 9.30
C ARG A 81 0.01 -15.50 10.46
N TRP A 82 -0.53 -15.50 11.68
CA TRP A 82 0.20 -15.96 12.86
C TRP A 82 0.61 -17.42 12.72
N LEU A 83 -0.32 -18.28 12.27
CA LEU A 83 -0.05 -19.70 12.02
C LEU A 83 1.02 -19.90 10.94
N LEU A 84 0.92 -19.23 9.78
CA LEU A 84 1.91 -19.36 8.71
C LEU A 84 3.30 -18.92 9.16
N ARG A 85 3.40 -17.86 9.96
CA ARG A 85 4.69 -17.43 10.52
C ARG A 85 5.27 -18.46 11.48
N ALA A 86 4.43 -19.11 12.29
CA ALA A 86 4.87 -20.17 13.19
C ALA A 86 5.42 -21.37 12.39
N LEU A 87 4.73 -21.76 11.30
CA LEU A 87 5.18 -22.82 10.40
C LEU A 87 6.52 -22.47 9.72
N LEU A 88 6.69 -21.24 9.21
CA LEU A 88 7.96 -20.81 8.61
C LEU A 88 9.12 -20.86 9.60
N LYS A 89 8.87 -20.49 10.86
CA LYS A 89 9.88 -20.61 11.92
C LYS A 89 10.21 -22.07 12.22
N ALA A 90 9.21 -22.95 12.27
CA ALA A 90 9.39 -24.37 12.54
C ALA A 90 10.23 -25.06 11.46
N VAL A 91 10.09 -24.65 10.18
CA VAL A 91 10.87 -25.19 9.05
C VAL A 91 12.21 -24.45 8.85
N GLY A 92 12.53 -23.46 9.70
CA GLY A 92 13.79 -22.69 9.61
C GLY A 92 13.84 -21.65 8.48
N LEU A 93 12.73 -21.42 7.78
CA LEU A 93 12.62 -20.46 6.66
C LEU A 93 12.42 -19.01 7.12
N GLY A 94 12.43 -18.75 8.43
CA GLY A 94 12.22 -17.40 8.98
C GLY A 94 13.22 -16.35 8.47
N ALA A 95 14.48 -16.72 8.23
CA ALA A 95 15.48 -15.79 7.69
C ALA A 95 15.20 -15.44 6.22
N ALA A 96 14.87 -16.44 5.40
CA ALA A 96 14.50 -16.25 3.99
C ALA A 96 13.24 -15.38 3.87
N ASP A 97 12.21 -15.62 4.68
CA ASP A 97 10.99 -14.81 4.72
C ASP A 97 11.29 -13.33 5.04
N ARG A 98 12.21 -13.04 5.95
CA ARG A 98 12.63 -11.66 6.26
C ARG A 98 13.40 -11.01 5.13
N VAL A 99 14.35 -11.69 4.51
CA VAL A 99 15.12 -11.14 3.38
C VAL A 99 14.21 -10.86 2.18
N LEU A 100 13.34 -11.81 1.83
CA LEU A 100 12.34 -11.60 0.79
C LEU A 100 11.35 -10.49 1.17
N GLY A 101 11.02 -10.37 2.45
CA GLY A 101 10.23 -9.26 2.99
C GLY A 101 10.90 -7.92 2.78
N ALA A 102 12.22 -7.83 2.96
CA ALA A 102 12.98 -6.60 2.69
C ALA A 102 12.92 -6.22 1.21
N SER A 103 13.11 -7.18 0.30
CA SER A 103 12.99 -6.96 -1.14
C SER A 103 11.60 -6.49 -1.54
N PHE A 104 10.56 -7.13 -0.99
CA PHE A 104 9.17 -6.71 -1.24
C PHE A 104 8.88 -5.31 -0.66
N GLY A 105 9.37 -5.03 0.55
CA GLY A 105 9.28 -3.71 1.18
C GLY A 105 9.95 -2.62 0.34
N PHE A 106 11.12 -2.92 -0.23
CA PHE A 106 11.82 -2.02 -1.14
C PHE A 106 11.02 -1.75 -2.43
N ILE A 107 10.48 -2.79 -3.07
CA ILE A 107 9.62 -2.65 -4.27
C ILE A 107 8.40 -1.78 -3.93
N LYS A 108 7.76 -2.02 -2.78
CA LYS A 108 6.65 -1.18 -2.30
C LYS A 108 7.07 0.26 -2.06
N GLY A 109 8.24 0.48 -1.47
CA GLY A 109 8.83 1.80 -1.30
C GLY A 109 9.03 2.53 -2.62
N LEU A 110 9.51 1.82 -3.64
CA LEU A 110 9.67 2.36 -4.99
C LEU A 110 8.32 2.70 -5.63
N ALA A 111 7.30 1.85 -5.45
CA ALA A 111 5.95 2.14 -5.90
C ALA A 111 5.35 3.38 -5.20
N ILE A 112 5.57 3.54 -3.89
CA ILE A 112 5.15 4.75 -3.15
C ILE A 112 5.89 5.99 -3.68
N ALA A 113 7.21 5.90 -3.89
CA ALA A 113 7.99 6.99 -4.45
C ALA A 113 7.49 7.41 -5.84
N PHE A 114 7.18 6.44 -6.70
CA PHE A 114 6.55 6.68 -8.00
C PHE A 114 5.23 7.45 -7.86
N LEU A 115 4.34 7.02 -6.95
CA LEU A 115 3.06 7.70 -6.71
C LEU A 115 3.26 9.13 -6.18
N VAL A 116 4.26 9.37 -5.33
CA VAL A 116 4.62 10.71 -4.83
C VAL A 116 5.10 11.61 -5.96
N VAL A 117 5.96 11.10 -6.86
CA VAL A 117 6.45 11.87 -8.01
C VAL A 117 5.34 12.15 -9.02
N LEU A 118 4.48 11.16 -9.27
CA LEU A 118 3.27 11.34 -10.08
C LEU A 118 2.38 12.44 -9.49
N ALA A 119 2.11 12.40 -8.18
CA ALA A 119 1.35 13.44 -7.50
C ALA A 119 2.05 14.81 -7.57
N GLY A 120 3.38 14.85 -7.41
CA GLY A 120 4.19 16.07 -7.54
C GLY A 120 4.05 16.73 -8.92
N GLY A 121 4.07 15.93 -9.99
CA GLY A 121 3.85 16.40 -11.37
C GLY A 121 2.40 16.79 -11.69
N LEU A 122 1.42 16.27 -10.94
CA LEU A 122 0.01 16.70 -11.03
C LEU A 122 -0.25 18.00 -10.27
N LEU A 123 0.45 18.20 -9.16
CA LEU A 123 0.28 19.36 -8.26
C LEU A 123 1.21 20.53 -8.61
N GLY A 124 2.14 20.36 -9.55
CA GLY A 124 3.13 21.39 -9.93
C GLY A 124 4.25 21.59 -8.91
N VAL A 125 4.39 20.69 -7.94
CA VAL A 125 5.41 20.74 -6.88
C VAL A 125 6.82 20.44 -7.43
N SER A 126 6.88 19.80 -8.61
CA SER A 126 8.11 19.49 -9.35
C SER A 126 8.95 20.72 -9.72
N GLN A 127 8.35 21.92 -9.70
CA GLN A 127 9.04 23.18 -10.03
C GLN A 127 9.92 23.73 -8.91
N ALA A 128 9.80 23.21 -7.69
CA ALA A 128 10.57 23.73 -6.57
C ALA A 128 12.08 23.43 -6.70
N SER A 129 12.91 24.35 -6.21
CA SER A 129 14.39 24.23 -6.30
C SER A 129 14.93 22.95 -5.66
N TRP A 130 14.35 22.54 -4.53
CA TRP A 130 14.72 21.30 -3.82
C TRP A 130 14.33 20.02 -4.58
N TRP A 131 13.40 20.10 -5.53
CA TRP A 131 12.97 19.01 -6.40
C TRP A 131 13.81 18.93 -7.67
N ARG A 132 13.98 20.06 -8.37
CA ARG A 132 14.78 20.16 -9.61
C ARG A 132 16.26 19.84 -9.41
N GLN A 133 16.82 20.17 -8.26
CA GLN A 133 18.23 19.89 -7.93
C GLN A 133 18.45 18.48 -7.37
N ALA A 134 17.38 17.69 -7.18
CA ALA A 134 17.50 16.35 -6.61
C ALA A 134 18.17 15.39 -7.60
N THR A 135 18.96 14.46 -7.08
CA THR A 135 19.70 13.52 -7.93
C THR A 135 18.80 12.43 -8.49
N PHE A 136 17.81 12.00 -7.71
CA PHE A 136 16.88 10.94 -8.11
C PHE A 136 15.62 11.44 -8.81
N SER A 137 15.33 12.75 -8.82
CA SER A 137 14.12 13.28 -9.46
C SER A 137 14.06 13.03 -10.97
N PRO A 138 15.13 13.21 -11.78
CA PRO A 138 15.03 13.01 -13.23
C PRO A 138 14.73 11.55 -13.60
N MET A 139 15.30 10.61 -12.84
CA MET A 139 15.08 9.17 -13.05
C MET A 139 13.63 8.78 -12.74
N LEU A 140 13.08 9.27 -11.62
CA LEU A 140 11.70 8.99 -11.22
C LEU A 140 10.68 9.70 -12.13
N GLU A 141 10.96 10.92 -12.56
CA GLU A 141 10.14 11.64 -13.56
C GLU A 141 10.12 10.89 -14.88
N THR A 142 11.27 10.42 -15.36
CA THR A 142 11.36 9.58 -16.57
C THR A 142 10.53 8.31 -16.43
N ALA A 143 10.56 7.66 -15.26
CA ALA A 143 9.72 6.50 -14.98
C ALA A 143 8.22 6.84 -15.05
N VAL A 144 7.80 7.97 -14.50
CA VAL A 144 6.41 8.46 -14.59
C VAL A 144 6.01 8.76 -16.03
N LEU A 145 6.90 9.39 -16.81
CA LEU A 145 6.68 9.67 -18.22
C LEU A 145 6.58 8.38 -19.06
N ALA A 146 7.44 7.39 -18.80
CA ALA A 146 7.39 6.09 -19.46
C ALA A 146 6.10 5.31 -19.15
N ALA A 147 5.55 5.49 -17.94
CA ALA A 147 4.30 4.89 -17.52
C ALA A 147 3.04 5.64 -18.03
N ARG A 148 3.18 6.81 -18.68
CA ARG A 148 2.04 7.58 -19.22
C ARG A 148 1.05 6.76 -20.06
N PRO A 149 1.47 5.84 -20.94
CA PRO A 149 0.54 5.03 -21.74
C PRO A 149 -0.36 4.10 -20.91
N TRP A 150 0.04 3.79 -19.68
CA TRP A 150 -0.73 2.96 -18.75
C TRP A 150 -1.55 3.79 -17.76
N LEU A 151 -1.37 5.11 -17.73
CA LEU A 151 -2.15 6.00 -16.89
C LEU A 151 -3.51 6.30 -17.53
N PRO A 152 -4.58 6.48 -16.74
CA PRO A 152 -5.86 6.97 -17.26
C PRO A 152 -5.67 8.32 -17.97
N ASP A 153 -6.40 8.55 -19.06
CA ASP A 153 -6.29 9.79 -19.88
C ASP A 153 -6.43 11.08 -19.05
N ALA A 154 -7.25 11.03 -17.99
CA ALA A 154 -7.46 12.14 -17.06
C ALA A 154 -6.18 12.54 -16.29
N VAL A 155 -5.31 11.57 -16.01
CA VAL A 155 -4.03 11.76 -15.32
C VAL A 155 -2.94 12.07 -16.33
N ALA A 156 -2.85 11.30 -17.41
CA ALA A 156 -1.80 11.44 -18.44
C ALA A 156 -1.72 12.85 -19.03
N LYS A 157 -2.88 13.53 -19.22
CA LYS A 157 -2.95 14.90 -19.75
C LYS A 157 -2.51 16.00 -18.77
N ARG A 158 -2.49 15.71 -17.46
CA ARG A 158 -2.25 16.69 -16.39
C ARG A 158 -0.85 16.62 -15.78
N VAL A 159 -0.16 15.50 -15.95
CA VAL A 159 1.22 15.35 -15.45
C VAL A 159 2.16 16.22 -16.26
N ARG A 160 2.78 17.23 -15.65
CA ARG A 160 3.79 18.09 -16.29
C ARG A 160 5.00 18.26 -15.36
N PHE A 161 6.20 18.17 -15.95
CA PHE A 161 7.47 18.39 -15.24
C PHE A 161 8.25 19.60 -15.82
N ASP A 162 7.67 20.27 -16.82
CA ASP A 162 8.20 21.47 -17.51
C ASP A 162 8.06 22.70 -16.62
#